data_AF-A0A519LDX5-F1
#
_entry.id   AF-A0A519LDX5-F1
#
_cell.length_a   1.000
_cell.length_b   1.000
_cell.length_c   1.000
_cell.angle_alpha   90.00
_cell.angle_beta   90.00
_cell.angle_gamma   90.00
#
_symmetry.space_group_name_H-M   'P 1'
#
loop_
_entity.id
_entity.type
_entity.pdbx_description
1 polymer ?
#
loop_
_entity_poly.entity_id
_entity_poly.type
_entity_poly.pdbx_seq_one_letter_code
_entity_poly.pdbx_strand_id
1 'polypeptide(L)'
;MKLTALNTDEAVLGELGRRLTDHRIVRELTQAQVAEAAGVSKRTIERLEAGESVQFSNLIRVMRVLDRLDGFDRLLPEAPANPIDLLERQGKVRQRVRPDGGSSEPIHMRWSWGDKR
;
A
#
# COMPACT_ATOMS: atom_id res chain seq x y z
N MET A 1 -7.51 -13.07 -9.20
CA MET A 1 -6.10 -13.57 -9.08
C MET A 1 -5.62 -13.41 -7.63
N LYS A 2 -4.65 -14.19 -7.15
CA LYS A 2 -3.95 -13.88 -5.88
C LYS A 2 -2.76 -12.96 -6.15
N LEU A 3 -2.60 -11.91 -5.35
CA LEU A 3 -1.43 -11.03 -5.42
C LEU A 3 -0.26 -11.70 -4.70
N THR A 4 0.92 -11.67 -5.31
CA THR A 4 2.15 -12.28 -4.81
C THR A 4 3.32 -11.31 -4.96
N ALA A 5 4.39 -11.51 -4.19
CA ALA A 5 5.57 -10.64 -4.21
C ALA A 5 6.36 -10.64 -5.52
N LEU A 6 6.04 -11.55 -6.45
CA LEU A 6 6.70 -11.65 -7.76
C LEU A 6 5.91 -10.97 -8.88
N ASN A 7 4.73 -10.40 -8.59
CA ASN A 7 3.96 -9.68 -9.58
C ASN A 7 4.58 -8.30 -9.82
N THR A 8 4.58 -7.86 -11.10
CA THR A 8 4.97 -6.49 -11.43
C THR A 8 3.92 -5.51 -10.94
N ASP A 9 4.30 -4.25 -10.78
CA ASP A 9 3.39 -3.20 -10.34
C ASP A 9 2.17 -3.08 -11.27
N GLU A 10 2.37 -3.20 -12.58
CA GLU A 10 1.29 -3.17 -13.57
C GLU A 10 0.31 -4.34 -13.39
N ALA A 11 0.81 -5.53 -13.09
CA ALA A 11 -0.03 -6.70 -12.84
C ALA A 11 -0.85 -6.54 -11.55
N VAL A 12 -0.25 -5.95 -10.51
CA VAL A 12 -0.96 -5.64 -9.25
C VAL A 12 -2.03 -4.58 -9.49
N LEU A 13 -1.70 -3.49 -10.19
CA LEU A 13 -2.66 -2.43 -10.51
C LEU A 13 -3.82 -2.95 -11.36
N GLY A 14 -3.56 -3.78 -12.37
CA GLY A 14 -4.60 -4.40 -13.19
C GLY A 14 -5.56 -5.28 -12.38
N GLU A 15 -5.04 -6.12 -11.48
CA GLU A 15 -5.90 -6.95 -10.61
C GLU A 15 -6.69 -6.10 -9.59
N LEU A 16 -6.10 -5.02 -9.05
CA LEU A 16 -6.81 -4.10 -8.16
C LEU A 16 -7.92 -3.33 -8.90
N GLY A 17 -7.64 -2.83 -10.11
CA GLY A 17 -8.63 -2.18 -10.98
C GLY A 17 -9.81 -3.09 -11.32
N ARG A 18 -9.52 -4.37 -11.62
CA ARG A 18 -10.54 -5.41 -11.83
C ARG A 18 -11.40 -5.63 -10.57
N ARG A 19 -10.79 -5.75 -9.39
CA ARG A 19 -11.54 -5.91 -8.12
C ARG A 19 -12.41 -4.69 -7.80
N LEU A 20 -11.92 -3.48 -8.07
CA LEU A 20 -12.71 -2.25 -7.92
C LEU A 20 -13.92 -2.26 -8.85
N THR A 21 -13.73 -2.70 -10.09
CA THR A 21 -14.81 -2.88 -11.08
C THR A 21 -15.87 -3.86 -10.56
N ASP A 22 -15.44 -5.02 -10.04
CA ASP A 22 -16.33 -6.03 -9.46
C ASP A 22 -17.15 -5.43 -8.30
N HIS A 23 -16.51 -4.70 -7.38
CA HIS A 23 -17.18 -4.03 -6.27
C HIS A 23 -18.17 -2.95 -6.71
N ARG A 24 -17.83 -2.19 -7.75
CA ARG A 24 -18.74 -1.21 -8.34
C ARG A 24 -19.97 -1.88 -8.94
N ILE A 25 -19.78 -2.95 -9.72
CA ILE A 25 -20.89 -3.67 -10.39
C ILE A 25 -21.81 -4.33 -9.37
N VAL A 26 -21.27 -4.95 -8.30
CA VAL A 26 -22.08 -5.54 -7.22
C VAL A 26 -22.97 -4.51 -6.52
N ARG A 27 -22.58 -3.23 -6.53
CA ARG A 27 -23.38 -2.11 -6.01
C ARG A 27 -24.29 -1.47 -7.05
N GLU A 28 -24.34 -2.01 -8.27
CA GLU A 28 -25.17 -1.51 -9.38
C GLU A 28 -24.86 -0.05 -9.77
N LEU A 29 -23.60 0.37 -9.57
CA LEU A 29 -23.17 1.74 -9.88
C LEU A 29 -22.48 1.81 -11.26
N THR A 30 -22.79 2.84 -12.02
CA THR A 30 -22.04 3.22 -13.22
C THR A 30 -20.74 3.92 -12.83
N GLN A 31 -19.74 3.92 -13.73
CA GLN A 31 -18.51 4.69 -13.53
C GLN A 31 -18.79 6.19 -13.33
N ALA A 32 -19.82 6.74 -14.01
CA ALA A 32 -20.22 8.13 -13.87
C ALA A 32 -20.76 8.44 -12.48
N GLN A 33 -21.63 7.58 -11.93
CA GLN A 33 -22.16 7.72 -10.57
C GLN A 33 -21.05 7.65 -9.51
N VAL A 34 -20.10 6.73 -9.65
CA VAL A 34 -18.95 6.66 -8.75
C VAL A 34 -18.08 7.92 -8.86
N ALA A 35 -17.84 8.40 -10.08
CA ALA A 35 -17.05 9.60 -10.32
C ALA A 35 -17.68 10.83 -9.67
N GLU A 36 -18.99 11.02 -9.85
CA GLU A 36 -19.77 12.09 -9.25
C GLU A 36 -19.70 12.04 -7.71
N ALA A 37 -20.02 10.89 -7.12
CA ALA A 37 -19.98 10.70 -5.67
C ALA A 37 -18.56 10.86 -5.07
N ALA A 38 -17.53 10.48 -5.82
CA ALA A 38 -16.13 10.62 -5.41
C ALA A 38 -15.57 12.02 -5.67
N GLY A 39 -16.28 12.90 -6.41
CA GLY A 39 -15.79 14.22 -6.80
C GLY A 39 -14.55 14.15 -7.68
N VAL A 40 -14.53 13.21 -8.64
CA VAL A 40 -13.45 13.04 -9.62
C VAL A 40 -14.02 12.95 -11.04
N SER A 41 -13.16 13.07 -12.06
CA SER A 41 -13.62 12.90 -13.44
C SER A 41 -13.96 11.43 -13.74
N LYS A 42 -14.91 11.18 -14.64
CA LYS A 42 -15.20 9.81 -15.12
C LYS A 42 -13.95 9.11 -15.66
N ARG A 43 -13.10 9.85 -16.39
CA ARG A 43 -11.81 9.35 -16.89
C ARG A 43 -10.90 8.84 -15.77
N THR A 44 -10.94 9.45 -14.59
CA THR A 44 -10.16 8.97 -13.43
C THR A 44 -10.64 7.58 -12.99
N ILE A 45 -11.95 7.33 -12.99
CA ILE A 45 -12.51 6.00 -12.66
C ILE A 45 -12.15 4.99 -13.74
N GLU A 46 -12.28 5.34 -15.02
CA GLU A 46 -11.90 4.47 -16.14
C GLU A 46 -10.43 4.03 -16.04
N ARG A 47 -9.52 4.97 -15.76
CA ARG A 47 -8.08 4.69 -15.58
C ARG A 47 -7.81 3.82 -14.37
N LEU A 48 -8.47 4.10 -13.24
CA LEU A 48 -8.34 3.30 -12.01
C LEU A 48 -8.79 1.84 -12.26
N GLU A 49 -9.93 1.65 -12.92
CA GLU A 49 -10.47 0.33 -13.26
C GLU A 49 -9.63 -0.40 -14.32
N ALA A 50 -8.97 0.33 -15.22
CA ALA A 50 -8.02 -0.21 -16.19
C ALA A 50 -6.65 -0.56 -15.57
N GLY A 51 -6.41 -0.28 -14.28
CA GLY A 51 -5.14 -0.55 -13.63
C GLY A 51 -4.04 0.45 -13.99
N GLU A 52 -4.39 1.66 -14.38
CA GLU A 52 -3.42 2.74 -14.54
C GLU A 52 -3.09 3.41 -13.19
N SER A 53 -1.89 3.97 -13.10
CA SER A 53 -1.50 4.76 -11.93
C SER A 53 -2.33 6.05 -11.83
N VAL A 54 -2.93 6.25 -10.66
CA VAL A 54 -3.66 7.46 -10.28
C VAL A 54 -3.17 7.96 -8.93
N GLN A 55 -3.48 9.21 -8.60
CA GLN A 55 -3.18 9.76 -7.28
C GLN A 55 -3.86 8.93 -6.19
N PHE A 56 -3.12 8.62 -5.13
CA PHE A 56 -3.62 7.84 -3.99
C PHE A 56 -4.87 8.45 -3.34
N SER A 57 -4.97 9.79 -3.32
CA SER A 57 -6.16 10.52 -2.87
C SER A 57 -7.44 10.15 -3.64
N ASN A 58 -7.34 9.88 -4.95
CA ASN A 58 -8.49 9.45 -5.76
C ASN A 58 -8.91 8.03 -5.40
N LEU A 59 -7.95 7.13 -5.13
CA LEU A 59 -8.26 5.79 -4.64
C LEU A 59 -9.02 5.86 -3.31
N ILE A 60 -8.57 6.67 -2.35
CA ILE A 60 -9.26 6.87 -1.06
C ILE A 60 -10.72 7.29 -1.27
N ARG A 61 -10.97 8.26 -2.16
CA ARG A 61 -12.33 8.75 -2.45
C ARG A 61 -13.21 7.66 -3.04
N VAL A 62 -12.69 6.88 -4.00
CA VAL A 62 -13.42 5.76 -4.61
C VAL A 62 -13.70 4.66 -3.59
N MET A 63 -12.73 4.29 -2.76
CA MET A 63 -12.92 3.31 -1.68
C MET A 63 -13.98 3.76 -0.68
N ARG A 64 -14.12 5.06 -0.42
CA ARG A 64 -15.18 5.61 0.41
C ARG A 64 -16.56 5.46 -0.22
N VAL A 65 -16.71 5.74 -1.52
CA VAL A 65 -17.98 5.56 -2.25
C VAL A 65 -18.38 4.09 -2.33
N LEU A 66 -17.39 3.20 -2.52
CA LEU A 66 -17.60 1.76 -2.52
C LEU A 66 -17.73 1.18 -1.11
N ASP A 67 -17.57 2.00 -0.07
CA ASP A 67 -17.68 1.64 1.36
C ASP A 67 -16.80 0.42 1.68
N ARG A 68 -15.52 0.60 1.33
CA ARG A 68 -14.39 -0.31 1.54
C ARG A 68 -13.19 0.38 2.19
N LEU A 69 -13.37 1.60 2.68
CA LEU A 69 -12.31 2.41 3.25
C LEU A 69 -11.72 1.76 4.51
N ASP A 70 -12.54 1.08 5.30
CA ASP A 70 -12.18 0.26 6.47
C ASP A 70 -11.18 -0.87 6.13
N GLY A 71 -11.16 -1.33 4.88
CA GLY A 71 -10.19 -2.31 4.40
C GLY A 71 -8.74 -1.86 4.52
N PHE A 72 -8.47 -0.54 4.57
CA PHE A 72 -7.13 -0.01 4.77
C PHE A 72 -6.56 -0.36 6.15
N ASP A 73 -7.38 -0.44 7.19
CA ASP A 73 -6.90 -0.81 8.54
C ASP A 73 -6.38 -2.25 8.60
N ARG A 74 -6.88 -3.11 7.70
CA ARG A 74 -6.38 -4.49 7.54
C ARG A 74 -5.13 -4.56 6.67
N LEU A 75 -5.04 -3.68 5.67
CA LEU A 75 -3.90 -3.62 4.75
C LEU A 75 -2.67 -2.99 5.41
N LEU A 76 -2.89 -1.91 6.17
CA LEU A 76 -1.88 -1.10 6.85
C LEU A 76 -2.34 -0.86 8.29
N PRO A 77 -2.24 -1.87 9.17
CA PRO A 77 -2.59 -1.71 10.58
C PRO A 77 -1.68 -0.68 11.26
N GLU A 78 -2.15 -0.11 12.36
CA GLU A 78 -1.33 0.77 13.21
C GLU A 78 -0.04 0.06 13.61
N ALA A 79 1.08 0.79 13.50
CA ALA A 79 2.37 0.24 13.85
C ALA A 79 2.37 -0.12 15.35
N PRO A 80 2.67 -1.39 15.72
CA PRO A 80 2.72 -1.77 17.10
C PRO A 80 3.84 -1.00 17.81
N ALA A 81 3.57 -0.52 19.02
CA ALA A 81 4.59 0.05 19.86
C ALA A 81 5.62 -1.04 20.21
N ASN A 82 6.89 -0.86 19.82
CA ASN A 82 7.97 -1.73 20.26
C ASN A 82 8.36 -1.34 21.70
N PRO A 83 8.12 -2.20 22.70
CA PRO A 83 8.38 -1.85 24.10
C PRO A 83 9.86 -1.58 24.39
N ILE A 84 10.77 -2.26 23.68
CA ILE A 84 12.21 -2.06 23.83
C ILE A 84 12.61 -0.68 23.31
N ASP A 85 12.13 -0.29 22.12
CA ASP A 85 12.36 1.05 21.58
C ASP A 85 11.81 2.14 22.51
N LEU A 86 10.65 1.91 23.14
CA LEU A 86 10.08 2.84 24.11
C LEU A 86 10.96 3.00 25.36
N LEU A 87 11.52 1.90 25.88
CA LEU A 87 12.43 1.94 27.03
C LEU A 87 13.73 2.67 26.70
N GLU A 88 14.38 2.31 25.59
CA GLU A 88 15.64 2.92 25.16
C GLU A 88 15.50 4.42 24.88
N ARG A 89 14.32 4.85 24.44
CA ARG A 89 14.05 6.25 24.06
C ARG A 89 13.28 7.02 25.14
N GLN A 90 13.17 6.49 26.36
CA GLN A 90 12.48 7.13 27.49
C GLN A 90 11.05 7.57 27.12
N GLY A 91 10.30 6.69 26.45
CA GLY A 91 8.93 6.92 26.00
C GLY A 91 8.79 7.65 24.65
N LYS A 92 9.89 8.04 23.99
CA LYS A 92 9.83 8.75 22.70
C LYS A 92 9.77 7.77 21.52
N VAL A 93 8.70 7.84 20.73
CA VAL A 93 8.56 7.06 19.49
C VAL A 93 9.51 7.58 18.40
N ARG A 94 10.08 6.67 17.61
CA ARG A 94 10.94 7.01 16.48
C ARG A 94 10.12 7.68 15.36
N GLN A 95 10.48 8.91 14.99
CA GLN A 95 9.84 9.65 13.88
C GLN A 95 10.56 9.51 12.54
N ARG A 96 11.87 9.21 12.55
CA ARG A 96 12.68 9.09 11.35
C ARG A 96 13.85 8.12 11.55
N VAL A 97 14.21 7.40 10.49
CA VAL A 97 15.47 6.65 10.36
C VAL A 97 16.42 7.51 9.51
N ARG A 98 17.65 7.70 9.98
CA ARG A 98 18.76 8.18 9.16
C ARG A 98 19.72 7.01 8.94
N PRO A 99 20.30 6.84 7.74
CA PRO A 99 21.41 5.93 7.59
C PRO A 99 22.55 6.41 8.49
N ASP A 100 23.21 5.49 9.19
CA ASP A 100 24.43 5.83 9.94
C ASP A 100 25.47 6.33 8.93
N GLY A 101 26.14 7.43 9.27
CA GLY A 101 27.12 8.08 8.39
C GLY A 101 28.43 7.30 8.17
N GLY A 102 28.43 5.99 8.44
CA GLY A 102 29.56 5.10 8.25
C GLY A 102 29.30 4.16 7.08
N SER A 103 30.08 4.32 6.01
CA SER A 103 30.28 3.38 4.89
C SER A 103 29.03 2.72 4.31
N SER A 104 28.67 3.15 3.10
CA SER A 104 27.90 2.35 2.15
C SER A 104 28.69 1.10 1.71
N GLU A 105 28.89 0.15 2.62
CA GLU A 105 29.12 -1.23 2.20
C GLU A 105 27.75 -1.89 2.08
N PRO A 106 27.40 -2.43 0.91
CA PRO A 106 26.19 -3.25 0.79
C PRO A 106 26.27 -4.35 1.84
N ILE A 107 25.14 -4.68 2.45
CA ILE A 107 25.00 -5.83 3.37
C ILE A 107 25.15 -7.12 2.55
N HIS A 108 26.34 -7.38 2.04
CA HIS A 108 26.78 -8.74 1.79
C HIS A 108 27.11 -9.28 3.17
N MET A 109 26.17 -10.04 3.75
CA MET A 109 26.48 -10.97 4.83
C MET A 109 27.68 -11.82 4.39
N ARG A 110 28.88 -11.44 4.82
CA ARG A 110 30.04 -12.32 4.75
C ARG A 110 29.99 -13.20 5.98
N TRP A 111 29.06 -14.15 5.92
CA TRP A 111 29.02 -15.30 6.81
C TRP A 111 30.32 -16.06 6.62
N SER A 112 31.16 -16.15 7.66
CA SER A 112 32.24 -17.12 7.73
C SER A 112 32.06 -17.92 9.03
N TRP A 113 31.67 -19.18 8.90
CA TRP A 113 31.72 -20.12 10.02
C TRP A 113 33.17 -20.56 10.22
N GLY A 114 33.58 -20.64 11.48
CA GLY A 114 34.97 -20.86 11.87
C GLY A 114 35.50 -22.20 11.39
N ASP A 115 36.65 -22.16 10.72
CA ASP A 115 37.58 -23.29 10.71
C ASP A 115 38.76 -22.91 11.60
N LYS A 116 38.75 -23.46 12.82
CA LYS A 116 39.93 -23.54 13.67
C LYS A 116 40.43 -24.97 13.58
N ARG A 117 41.61 -25.14 12.99
CA ARG A 117 42.65 -26.05 13.49
C ARG A 117 44.02 -25.58 13.01
#